data_AF-A0A517VUQ6-F1
#
_entry.id   AF-A0A517VUQ6-F1
#
_cell.length_a   1.000
_cell.length_b   1.000
_cell.length_c   1.000
_cell.angle_alpha   90.00
_cell.angle_beta   90.00
_cell.angle_gamma   90.00
#
_symmetry.space_group_name_H-M   'P 1'
#
loop_
_entity.id
_entity.type
_entity.pdbx_description
1 polymer ?
#
loop_
_entity_poly.entity_id
_entity_poly.type
_entity_poly.pdbx_seq_one_letter_code
_entity_poly.pdbx_strand_id
1 'polypeptide(L)'
;MTLTAEQQMEHIGETKGCADHDHDVIHELSKRLDSLWRCDQYIANAKGHSELEGFWKDIKSQEEENISRMKEILADHIDKGCF
;
A
#
# COMPACT_ATOMS: atom_id res chain seq x y z
N MET A 1 30.21 -26.84 -4.68
CA MET A 1 29.27 -25.76 -4.99
C MET A 1 28.36 -25.63 -3.80
N THR A 2 28.12 -24.40 -3.38
CA THR A 2 27.67 -24.02 -2.04
C THR A 2 26.16 -24.26 -1.90
N LEU A 3 25.72 -25.03 -0.90
CA LEU A 3 24.30 -25.37 -0.64
C LEU A 3 23.33 -24.19 -0.73
N THR A 4 23.81 -22.97 -0.46
CA THR A 4 23.05 -21.72 -0.55
C THR A 4 22.60 -21.36 -1.95
N ALA A 5 23.37 -21.69 -2.99
CA ALA A 5 22.97 -21.44 -4.37
C ALA A 5 21.88 -22.41 -4.84
N GLU A 6 21.90 -23.65 -4.36
CA GLU A 6 20.91 -24.68 -4.73
C GLU A 6 19.54 -24.38 -4.10
N GLN A 7 19.50 -23.90 -2.86
CA GLN A 7 18.25 -23.46 -2.20
C GLN A 7 17.63 -22.23 -2.86
N GLN A 8 18.45 -21.30 -3.37
CA GLN A 8 17.95 -20.11 -4.08
C GLN A 8 17.43 -20.42 -5.50
N MET A 9 17.83 -21.56 -6.09
CA MET A 9 17.45 -21.96 -7.45
C MET A 9 16.32 -22.99 -7.48
N GLU A 10 15.87 -23.50 -6.33
CA GLU A 10 14.86 -24.57 -6.21
C GLU A 10 13.50 -24.23 -6.83
N HIS A 11 13.20 -22.94 -7.05
CA HIS A 11 11.92 -22.47 -7.60
C HIS A 11 12.06 -21.70 -8.92
N ILE A 12 13.21 -21.80 -9.61
CA ILE A 12 13.37 -21.26 -10.95
C ILE A 12 12.37 -21.96 -11.90
N GLY A 13 11.39 -21.22 -12.41
CA GLY A 13 10.33 -21.72 -13.30
C GLY A 13 8.97 -21.89 -12.64
N GLU A 14 8.85 -21.71 -11.32
CA GLU A 14 7.58 -21.66 -10.61
C GLU A 14 7.19 -20.19 -10.36
N THR A 15 5.99 -19.78 -10.78
CA THR A 15 5.42 -18.47 -10.37
C THR A 15 4.92 -18.58 -8.92
N LYS A 16 5.83 -18.65 -7.95
CA LYS A 16 5.47 -18.44 -6.54
C LYS A 16 5.44 -16.95 -6.28
N GLY A 17 4.35 -16.45 -5.71
CA GLY A 17 4.33 -15.09 -5.17
C GLY A 17 5.50 -14.94 -4.21
N CYS A 18 6.39 -13.97 -4.44
CA CYS A 18 7.38 -13.62 -3.45
C CYS A 18 6.59 -13.23 -2.20
N ALA A 19 6.73 -13.99 -1.11
CA ALA A 19 6.01 -13.75 0.13
C ALA A 19 6.61 -12.57 0.90
N ASP A 20 6.84 -11.47 0.21
CA ASP A 20 7.36 -10.23 0.77
C ASP A 20 6.19 -9.32 1.13
N HIS A 21 5.43 -9.80 2.10
CA HIS A 21 4.23 -9.15 2.60
C HIS A 21 4.53 -7.75 3.17
N ASP A 22 5.74 -7.53 3.70
CA ASP A 22 6.19 -6.22 4.15
C ASP A 22 6.43 -5.28 2.96
N HIS A 23 7.12 -5.74 1.90
CA HIS A 23 7.22 -4.99 0.65
C HIS A 23 5.84 -4.66 0.07
N ASP A 24 4.91 -5.60 0.07
CA ASP A 24 3.55 -5.38 -0.44
C ASP A 24 2.83 -4.28 0.33
N VAL A 25 2.91 -4.30 1.67
CA VAL A 25 2.29 -3.28 2.53
C VAL A 25 2.97 -1.91 2.34
N ILE A 26 4.30 -1.84 2.23
CA ILE A 26 5.02 -0.58 1.96
C ILE A 26 4.63 -0.02 0.59
N HIS A 27 4.61 -0.87 -0.44
CA HIS A 27 4.28 -0.48 -1.79
C HIS A 27 2.83 0.02 -1.89
N GLU A 28 1.90 -0.66 -1.23
CA GLU A 28 0.51 -0.24 -1.14
C GLU A 28 0.36 1.08 -0.36
N LEU A 29 1.09 1.25 0.75
CA LEU A 29 1.07 2.49 1.52
C LEU A 29 1.56 3.67 0.67
N SER A 30 2.61 3.47 -0.12
CA SER A 30 3.12 4.50 -1.04
C SER A 30 2.08 4.90 -2.08
N LYS A 31 1.37 3.95 -2.68
CA LYS A 31 0.31 4.23 -3.67
C LYS A 31 -0.85 5.02 -3.04
N ARG A 32 -1.25 4.65 -1.83
CA ARG A 32 -2.34 5.31 -1.11
C ARG A 32 -2.00 6.74 -0.69
N LEU A 33 -0.77 6.98 -0.22
CA LEU A 33 -0.28 8.34 0.08
C LEU A 33 -0.31 9.25 -1.16
N ASP A 34 0.09 8.71 -2.33
CA ASP A 34 0.02 9.41 -3.61
C ASP A 34 -1.44 9.67 -4.03
N SER A 35 -2.33 8.70 -3.86
CA SER A 35 -3.77 8.85 -4.10
C SER A 35 -4.41 9.92 -3.20
N LEU A 36 -4.09 9.92 -1.91
CA LEU A 36 -4.57 10.91 -0.94
C LEU A 36 -4.19 12.33 -1.37
N TRP A 37 -2.94 12.52 -1.79
CA TRP A 37 -2.46 13.82 -2.28
C TRP A 37 -3.22 14.28 -3.54
N ARG A 38 -3.53 13.36 -4.46
CA ARG A 38 -4.32 13.70 -5.66
C ARG A 38 -5.78 14.03 -5.35
N CYS A 39 -6.36 13.46 -4.29
CA CYS A 39 -7.74 13.75 -3.92
C CYS A 39 -7.99 15.24 -3.70
N ASP A 40 -7.02 15.98 -3.13
CA ASP A 40 -7.15 17.43 -2.95
C ASP A 40 -7.31 18.17 -4.29
N GLN A 41 -6.57 17.75 -5.32
CA GLN A 41 -6.71 18.30 -6.66
C GLN A 41 -8.06 17.91 -7.29
N TYR A 42 -8.51 16.68 -7.08
CA TYR A 42 -9.80 16.21 -7.61
C TYR A 42 -10.99 16.93 -6.99
N ILE A 43 -10.95 17.18 -5.67
CA ILE A 43 -11.93 17.99 -4.96
C ILE A 43 -11.93 19.42 -5.52
N ALA A 44 -10.75 20.02 -5.71
CA ALA A 44 -10.64 21.36 -6.30
C ALA A 44 -11.20 21.43 -7.73
N ASN A 45 -10.93 20.41 -8.55
CA ASN A 45 -11.43 20.32 -9.91
C ASN A 45 -12.95 20.06 -9.98
N ALA A 46 -13.52 19.38 -8.99
CA ALA A 46 -14.95 19.11 -8.89
C ALA A 46 -15.78 20.29 -8.38
N LYS A 47 -15.16 21.45 -8.11
CA LYS A 47 -15.84 22.63 -7.59
C LYS A 47 -17.05 23.03 -8.44
N GLY A 48 -18.20 23.16 -7.80
CA GLY A 48 -19.47 23.47 -8.46
C GLY A 48 -20.28 22.23 -8.88
N HIS A 49 -19.71 21.03 -8.73
CA HIS A 49 -20.39 19.76 -8.92
C HIS A 49 -20.52 19.06 -7.56
N SER A 50 -21.55 19.41 -6.79
CA SER A 50 -21.69 19.00 -5.37
C SER A 50 -21.60 17.50 -5.13
N GLU A 51 -22.21 16.69 -5.99
CA GLU A 51 -22.14 15.22 -5.89
C GLU A 51 -20.72 14.70 -6.13
N LEU A 52 -20.04 15.22 -7.15
CA LEU A 52 -18.67 14.83 -7.48
C LEU A 52 -17.67 15.30 -6.42
N GLU A 53 -17.87 16.50 -5.88
CA GLU A 53 -17.08 17.03 -4.76
C GLU A 53 -17.27 16.16 -3.50
N GLY A 54 -18.52 15.75 -3.21
CA GLY A 54 -18.83 14.82 -2.13
C GLY A 54 -18.13 13.48 -2.32
N PHE A 55 -18.24 12.89 -3.51
CA PHE A 55 -17.55 11.65 -3.85
C PHE A 55 -16.05 11.72 -3.58
N TRP A 56 -15.35 12.76 -4.03
CA TRP A 56 -13.91 12.86 -3.80
C TRP A 56 -13.53 13.09 -2.34
N LYS A 57 -14.38 13.77 -1.55
CA LYS A 57 -14.19 13.88 -0.10
C LYS A 57 -14.37 12.54 0.61
N ASP A 58 -15.31 11.72 0.16
CA ASP A 58 -15.53 10.38 0.70
C ASP A 58 -14.32 9.47 0.38
N ILE A 59 -13.83 9.50 -0.87
CA ILE A 59 -12.61 8.77 -1.26
C ILE A 59 -11.41 9.24 -0.43
N LYS A 60 -11.23 10.55 -0.25
CA LYS A 60 -10.15 11.10 0.58
C LYS A 60 -10.21 10.54 2.00
N SER A 61 -11.39 10.55 2.61
CA SER A 61 -11.60 10.05 3.98
C SER A 61 -11.26 8.55 4.10
N GLN A 62 -11.68 7.76 3.10
CA GLN A 62 -11.33 6.33 3.03
C GLN A 62 -9.81 6.12 2.91
N GLU A 63 -9.11 6.94 2.13
CA GLU A 63 -7.65 6.85 2.05
C GLU A 63 -6.97 7.19 3.37
N GLU A 64 -7.44 8.21 4.10
CA GLU A 64 -6.92 8.55 5.43
C GLU A 64 -7.08 7.38 6.43
N GLU A 65 -8.27 6.77 6.46
CA GLU A 65 -8.55 5.60 7.31
C GLU A 65 -7.66 4.40 6.96
N ASN A 66 -7.54 4.09 5.67
CA ASN A 66 -6.71 2.98 5.20
C ASN A 66 -5.22 3.21 5.52
N ILE A 67 -4.72 4.43 5.29
CA ILE A 67 -3.33 4.82 5.63
C ILE A 67 -3.09 4.67 7.13
N SER A 68 -4.03 5.11 7.98
CA SER A 68 -3.91 4.95 9.44
C SER A 68 -3.79 3.47 9.82
N ARG A 69 -4.70 2.64 9.32
CA ARG A 69 -4.71 1.19 9.59
C ARG A 69 -3.43 0.50 9.11
N MET A 70 -2.91 0.87 7.94
CA MET A 70 -1.66 0.30 7.42
C MET A 70 -0.45 0.70 8.27
N LYS A 71 -0.41 1.93 8.77
CA LYS A 71 0.65 2.38 9.70
C LYS A 71 0.62 1.60 11.01
N GLU A 72 -0.56 1.28 11.54
CA GLU A 72 -0.71 0.45 12.74
C GLU A 72 -0.19 -0.97 12.51
N ILE A 73 -0.53 -1.59 11.38
CA ILE A 73 -0.03 -2.93 11.01
C ILE A 73 1.50 -2.92 10.87
N LEU A 74 2.06 -1.93 10.18
CA LEU A 74 3.50 -1.78 10.04
C LEU A 74 4.20 -1.60 11.39
N ALA A 75 3.64 -0.78 12.27
CA ALA A 75 4.19 -0.58 13.61
C ALA A 75 4.20 -1.89 14.42
N ASP A 76 3.14 -2.68 14.34
CA ASP A 76 3.03 -4.00 14.99
C ASP A 76 4.06 -5.01 14.42
N HIS A 77 4.26 -5.03 13.10
CA HIS A 77 5.28 -5.89 12.46
C HIS A 77 6.70 -5.51 12.88
N ILE A 78 6.99 -4.20 12.95
CA ILE A 78 8.28 -3.68 13.42
C ILE A 78 8.53 -4.05 14.89
N ASP A 79 7.53 -3.88 15.76
CA ASP A 79 7.64 -4.21 17.19
C ASP A 79 7.89 -5.72 17.41
N LYS A 80 7.26 -6.57 16.59
CA LYS A 80 7.45 -8.03 16.60
C LYS A 80 8.78 -8.48 15.97
N GLY A 81 9.51 -7.59 15.31
CA GLY A 81 10.74 -7.92 14.59
C GLY A 81 10.53 -8.88 13.42
N CYS A 82 9.34 -8.86 12.82
CA CYS A 82 8.96 -9.70 11.69
C CYS A 82 8.84 -8.90 10.38
N PHE A 83 9.74 -7.93 10.21
CA PHE A 83 9.85 -7.02 9.07
C PHE A 83 11.20 -7.20 8.35
#